data_AF-A0A3Q1EMG6-F1
#
_entry.id   AF-A0A3Q1EMG6-F1
#
_cell.length_a   1.000
_cell.length_b   1.000
_cell.length_c   1.000
_cell.angle_alpha   90.00
_cell.angle_beta   90.00
_cell.angle_gamma   90.00
#
_symmetry.space_group_name_H-M   'P 1'
#
loop_
_entity.id
_entity.type
_entity.pdbx_description
1 polymer ?
#
loop_
_entity_poly.entity_id
_entity_poly.type
_entity_poly.pdbx_seq_one_letter_code
_entity_poly.pdbx_strand_id
1 'polypeptide(L)'
;MENHHASEMNGAVEYLKMSIESKHNHLCREESKETSGANKLTWIEKAYTTILTDFVLWSKVLATTVRTPLCAAKAMHFLTEGYKETIEDILNDAIFDENHEEMVIVKDNDLFSLCEHYLVPFFGKVATAYLPNKKVADLSKLARSVIPP
;
A
#
# COMPACT_ATOMS: atom_id res chain seq x y z
N MET A 1 -30.79 -24.39 -25.20
CA MET A 1 -31.31 -23.38 -24.25
C MET A 1 -30.14 -22.88 -23.39
N GLU A 2 -29.11 -22.28 -24.00
CA GLU A 2 -27.81 -22.08 -23.31
C GLU A 2 -27.25 -20.64 -23.39
N ASN A 3 -28.01 -19.66 -23.89
CA ASN A 3 -27.46 -18.32 -24.15
C ASN A 3 -27.87 -17.22 -23.14
N HIS A 4 -28.39 -17.57 -21.96
CA HIS A 4 -28.84 -16.55 -20.99
C HIS A 4 -27.90 -16.30 -19.80
N HIS A 5 -26.96 -17.18 -19.49
CA HIS A 5 -26.07 -17.00 -18.31
C HIS A 5 -24.79 -16.17 -18.56
N ALA A 6 -24.33 -16.04 -19.81
CA ALA A 6 -23.11 -15.29 -20.13
C ALA A 6 -23.31 -13.75 -20.09
N SER A 7 -24.56 -13.28 -20.15
CA SER A 7 -24.89 -11.84 -20.17
C SER A 7 -24.83 -11.19 -18.78
N GLU A 8 -25.08 -11.95 -17.71
CA GLU A 8 -25.19 -11.41 -16.35
C GLU A 8 -23.82 -11.18 -15.69
N MET A 9 -22.81 -11.99 -16.06
CA MET A 9 -21.44 -11.85 -15.56
C MET A 9 -20.71 -10.64 -16.13
N ASN A 10 -21.00 -10.23 -17.37
CA ASN A 10 -20.39 -9.05 -17.99
C ASN A 10 -20.83 -7.75 -17.28
N GLY A 11 -22.09 -7.67 -16.84
CA GLY A 11 -22.60 -6.53 -16.08
C GLY A 11 -21.93 -6.39 -14.70
N ALA A 12 -21.63 -7.50 -14.02
CA ALA A 12 -20.93 -7.48 -12.73
C ALA A 12 -19.46 -7.07 -12.85
N VAL A 13 -18.78 -7.50 -13.93
CA VAL A 13 -17.40 -7.12 -14.24
C VAL A 13 -17.31 -5.62 -14.60
N GLU A 14 -18.30 -5.09 -15.31
CA GLU A 14 -18.37 -3.67 -15.66
C GLU A 14 -18.72 -2.78 -14.46
N TYR A 15 -19.59 -3.26 -13.55
CA TYR A 15 -19.89 -2.59 -12.28
C TYR A 15 -18.70 -2.54 -11.32
N LEU A 16 -17.87 -3.60 -11.31
CA LEU A 16 -16.61 -3.64 -10.56
C LEU A 16 -15.57 -2.70 -11.17
N LYS A 17 -15.44 -2.64 -12.51
CA LYS A 17 -14.56 -1.69 -13.20
C LYS A 17 -14.96 -0.24 -12.90
N MET A 18 -16.25 0.10 -13.00
CA MET A 18 -16.76 1.43 -12.66
C MET A 18 -16.58 1.76 -11.17
N SER A 19 -16.71 0.79 -10.27
CA SER A 19 -16.50 1.01 -8.83
C SER A 19 -15.02 1.20 -8.45
N ILE A 20 -14.11 0.56 -9.19
CA ILE A 20 -12.66 0.72 -9.03
C ILE A 20 -12.24 2.08 -9.61
N GLU A 21 -12.67 2.43 -10.83
CA GLU A 21 -12.36 3.72 -11.48
C GLU A 21 -12.96 4.92 -10.71
N SER A 22 -14.18 4.79 -10.17
CA SER A 22 -14.81 5.85 -9.38
C SER A 22 -14.16 6.08 -8.02
N LYS A 23 -13.58 5.05 -7.38
CA LYS A 23 -12.88 5.20 -6.09
C LYS A 23 -11.45 5.70 -6.27
N HIS A 24 -10.80 5.33 -7.39
CA HIS A 24 -9.44 5.80 -7.69
C HIS A 24 -9.39 7.31 -7.93
N ASN A 25 -10.39 7.89 -8.59
CA ASN A 25 -10.41 9.32 -8.93
C ASN A 25 -10.72 10.26 -7.76
N HIS A 26 -11.21 9.77 -6.62
CA HIS A 26 -11.60 10.66 -5.51
C HIS A 26 -10.52 10.82 -4.42
N LEU A 27 -9.44 10.02 -4.45
CA LEU A 27 -8.37 10.06 -3.44
C LEU A 27 -7.02 10.53 -3.98
N CYS A 28 -6.80 10.52 -5.30
CA CYS A 28 -5.58 11.03 -5.90
C CYS A 28 -5.64 12.55 -6.04
N ARG A 29 -5.27 13.26 -4.98
CA ARG A 29 -4.87 14.67 -5.09
C ARG A 29 -3.58 14.70 -5.90
N GLU A 30 -3.64 15.29 -7.10
CA GLU A 30 -2.45 15.52 -7.94
C GLU A 30 -1.39 16.31 -7.14
N GLU A 31 -0.32 15.66 -6.71
CA GLU A 31 0.89 16.33 -6.21
C GLU A 31 1.90 16.44 -7.36
N SER A 32 2.15 17.67 -7.77
CA SER A 32 3.12 18.10 -8.78
C SER A 32 4.54 17.60 -8.51
N LYS A 33 5.21 17.21 -9.60
CA LYS A 33 6.56 16.63 -9.74
C LYS A 33 7.67 17.22 -8.83
N GLU A 34 8.41 16.29 -8.21
CA GLU A 34 9.85 16.29 -7.94
C GLU A 34 10.51 17.63 -7.52
N THR A 35 10.24 18.05 -6.29
CA THR A 35 11.18 18.81 -5.42
C THR A 35 10.83 18.63 -3.92
N SER A 36 9.89 17.74 -3.60
CA SER A 36 9.21 17.71 -2.30
C SER A 36 9.81 16.74 -1.27
N GLY A 37 10.54 15.70 -1.67
CA GLY A 37 11.00 14.63 -0.77
C GLY A 37 11.91 15.10 0.37
N ALA A 38 12.91 15.93 0.06
CA ALA A 38 13.83 16.50 1.05
C ALA A 38 13.10 17.47 2.00
N ASN A 39 12.25 18.35 1.45
CA ASN A 39 11.46 19.28 2.26
C ASN A 39 10.43 18.55 3.15
N LYS A 40 9.85 17.43 2.68
CA LYS A 40 8.83 16.67 3.44
C LYS A 40 9.43 16.01 4.69
N LEU A 41 10.65 15.48 4.57
CA LEU A 41 11.36 14.88 5.71
C LEU A 41 11.67 15.92 6.81
N THR A 42 12.00 17.17 6.42
CA THR A 42 12.36 18.21 7.40
C THR A 42 11.21 18.63 8.32
N TRP A 43 9.95 18.61 7.87
CA TRP A 43 8.82 19.00 8.73
C TRP A 43 8.38 17.86 9.65
N ILE A 44 8.41 16.61 9.18
CA ILE A 44 8.09 15.44 10.01
C ILE A 44 9.12 15.31 11.14
N GLU A 45 10.39 15.50 10.82
CA GLU A 45 11.47 15.51 11.81
C GLU A 45 11.26 16.60 12.88
N LYS A 46 10.88 17.82 12.47
CA LYS A 46 10.54 18.91 13.40
C LYS A 46 9.32 18.58 14.27
N ALA A 47 8.30 17.93 13.71
CA ALA A 47 7.12 17.51 14.45
C ALA A 47 7.49 16.49 15.53
N TYR A 48 8.27 15.46 15.19
CA TYR A 48 8.78 14.51 16.19
C TYR A 48 9.69 15.16 17.22
N THR A 49 10.51 16.13 16.82
CA THR A 49 11.31 16.91 17.78
C THR A 49 10.41 17.60 18.81
N THR A 50 9.34 18.25 18.35
CA THR A 50 8.37 18.94 19.20
C THR A 50 7.67 17.97 20.16
N ILE A 51 7.19 16.84 19.65
CA ILE A 51 6.56 15.79 20.47
C ILE A 51 7.53 15.29 21.54
N LEU A 52 8.78 15.00 21.18
CA LEU A 52 9.78 14.46 22.10
C LEU A 52 10.23 15.48 23.16
N THR A 53 10.25 16.77 22.82
CA THR A 53 10.53 17.83 23.81
C THR A 53 9.40 18.01 24.82
N ASP A 54 8.15 17.77 24.42
CA ASP A 54 6.97 17.98 25.27
C ASP A 54 6.74 16.82 26.26
N PHE A 55 7.05 15.58 25.87
CA PHE A 55 6.83 14.37 26.68
C PHE A 55 7.75 14.21 27.92
N VAL A 56 8.40 15.27 28.42
CA VAL A 56 9.30 15.31 29.61
C VAL A 56 10.56 14.42 29.49
N LEU A 57 10.69 13.64 28.41
CA LEU A 57 11.85 12.80 28.07
C LEU A 57 13.12 13.60 27.73
N TRP A 58 13.08 14.93 27.81
CA TRP A 58 14.17 15.84 27.43
C TRP A 58 15.01 16.37 28.61
N SER A 59 14.80 15.92 29.86
CA SER A 59 15.67 16.38 30.97
C SER A 59 17.09 15.78 30.92
N LYS A 60 17.32 14.74 30.10
CA LYS A 60 18.63 14.14 29.88
C LYS A 60 18.81 13.84 28.39
N VAL A 61 19.47 14.76 27.70
CA VAL A 61 19.97 14.56 26.33
C VAL A 61 21.00 13.42 26.36
N LEU A 62 20.53 12.18 26.24
CA LEU A 62 21.40 11.05 25.96
C LEU A 62 21.76 11.12 24.47
N ALA A 63 23.03 10.88 24.11
CA ALA A 63 23.48 10.94 22.71
C ALA A 63 22.65 10.08 21.73
N THR A 64 21.89 9.11 22.25
CA THR A 64 21.01 8.21 21.49
C THR A 64 19.73 8.88 20.98
N THR A 65 19.21 9.95 21.61
CA THR A 65 17.93 10.57 21.22
C THR A 65 18.06 11.68 20.18
N VAL A 66 19.28 12.18 19.93
CA VAL A 66 19.55 13.23 18.94
C VAL A 66 19.14 12.79 17.52
N ARG A 67 19.22 11.50 17.22
CA ARG A 67 18.85 10.94 15.91
C ARG A 67 17.40 10.47 15.85
N THR A 68 16.69 10.36 16.98
CA THR A 68 15.33 9.82 17.03
C THR A 68 14.34 10.57 16.13
N PRO A 69 14.31 11.92 16.09
CA PRO A 69 13.40 12.64 15.20
C PRO A 69 13.59 12.28 13.72
N LEU A 70 14.85 12.20 13.27
CA LEU A 70 15.18 11.82 11.90
C LEU A 70 14.83 10.36 11.61
N CYS A 71 15.12 9.45 12.55
CA CYS A 71 14.77 8.03 12.42
C CYS A 71 13.26 7.83 12.35
N ALA A 72 12.49 8.51 13.21
CA ALA A 72 11.04 8.45 13.23
C ALA A 72 10.43 9.04 11.94
N ALA A 73 10.99 10.13 11.42
CA ALA A 73 10.56 10.71 10.15
C ALA A 73 10.78 9.75 8.97
N LYS A 74 11.94 9.10 8.91
CA LYS A 74 12.24 8.09 7.88
C LYS A 74 11.34 6.86 8.00
N ALA A 75 11.13 6.37 9.22
CA ALA A 75 10.25 5.24 9.47
C ALA A 75 8.81 5.55 9.05
N MET A 76 8.29 6.73 9.43
CA MET A 76 6.95 7.14 9.02
C MET A 76 6.84 7.29 7.50
N HIS A 77 7.87 7.82 6.84
CA HIS A 77 7.88 7.90 5.38
C HIS A 77 7.76 6.53 4.72
N PHE A 78 8.56 5.56 5.18
CA PHE A 78 8.57 4.18 4.70
C PHE A 78 7.23 3.49 4.93
N LEU A 79 6.64 3.65 6.12
CA LEU A 79 5.35 3.03 6.45
C LEU A 79 4.17 3.60 5.64
N THR A 80 4.34 4.75 4.99
CA THR A 80 3.32 5.43 4.18
C THR A 80 3.74 5.58 2.71
N GLU A 81 4.75 4.81 2.26
CA GLU A 81 5.22 4.92 0.87
C GLU A 81 4.22 4.32 -0.13
N GLY A 82 3.36 3.41 0.35
CA GLY A 82 2.27 2.79 -0.39
C GLY A 82 1.33 3.79 -1.07
N TYR A 83 1.04 4.94 -0.46
CA TYR A 83 0.25 6.01 -1.09
C TYR A 83 0.80 6.53 -2.43
N LYS A 84 2.09 6.32 -2.71
CA LYS A 84 2.74 6.80 -3.94
C LYS A 84 2.95 5.69 -4.97
N GLU A 85 2.76 4.44 -4.58
CA GLU A 85 2.92 3.31 -5.49
C GLU A 85 1.66 3.12 -6.33
N THR A 86 1.85 2.75 -7.59
CA THR A 86 0.77 2.40 -8.49
C THR A 86 0.76 0.89 -8.72
N ILE A 87 -0.41 0.34 -9.01
CA ILE A 87 -0.58 -1.09 -9.27
C ILE A 87 0.22 -1.48 -10.53
N GLU A 88 0.24 -0.60 -11.52
CA GLU A 88 0.97 -0.75 -12.78
C GLU A 88 2.47 -0.92 -12.54
N ASP A 89 3.07 -0.07 -11.69
CA ASP A 89 4.50 -0.13 -11.37
C ASP A 89 4.87 -1.40 -10.58
N ILE A 90 3.98 -1.86 -9.69
CA ILE A 90 4.20 -3.06 -8.90
C ILE A 90 4.18 -4.31 -9.79
N LEU A 91 3.16 -4.43 -10.64
CA LEU A 91 2.97 -5.57 -11.54
C LEU A 91 4.02 -5.62 -12.65
N ASN A 92 4.43 -4.48 -13.22
CA ASN A 92 5.51 -4.38 -14.22
C ASN A 92 5.42 -5.45 -15.33
N ASP A 93 4.23 -5.58 -15.94
CA ASP A 93 3.90 -6.56 -16.99
C ASP A 93 4.23 -8.03 -16.64
N ALA A 94 4.33 -8.38 -15.36
CA ALA A 94 4.61 -9.74 -14.89
C ALA A 94 3.35 -10.63 -14.94
N ILE A 95 2.82 -10.78 -16.15
CA ILE A 95 1.65 -11.59 -16.48
C ILE A 95 2.08 -12.65 -17.50
N PHE A 96 1.93 -13.91 -17.13
CA PHE A 96 2.28 -15.06 -17.94
C PHE A 96 1.04 -15.70 -18.54
N ASP A 97 1.15 -16.16 -19.79
CA ASP A 97 0.09 -16.91 -20.47
C ASP A 97 0.36 -18.41 -20.31
N GLU A 98 -0.21 -19.00 -19.25
CA GLU A 98 -0.03 -20.42 -18.91
C GLU A 98 -1.29 -21.24 -19.18
N ASN A 99 -2.33 -20.64 -19.78
CA ASN A 99 -3.65 -21.25 -19.98
C ASN A 99 -4.19 -21.91 -18.70
N HIS A 100 -3.96 -21.27 -17.55
CA HIS A 100 -4.39 -21.76 -16.24
C HIS A 100 -5.81 -21.25 -15.93
N GLU A 101 -6.70 -22.15 -15.51
CA GLU A 101 -8.11 -21.87 -15.20
C GLU A 101 -8.50 -22.31 -13.77
N GLU A 102 -7.53 -22.78 -12.98
CA GLU A 102 -7.74 -23.17 -11.58
C GLU A 102 -7.45 -22.01 -10.61
N MET A 103 -8.08 -22.04 -9.44
CA MET A 103 -7.90 -21.00 -8.42
C MET A 103 -6.46 -20.96 -7.90
N VAL A 104 -5.85 -19.78 -7.92
CA VAL A 104 -4.53 -19.53 -7.34
C VAL A 104 -4.72 -18.90 -5.97
N ILE A 105 -4.08 -19.48 -4.95
CA ILE A 105 -4.10 -18.97 -3.57
C ILE A 105 -2.66 -18.78 -3.08
N VAL A 106 -2.33 -17.55 -2.70
CA VAL A 106 -1.09 -17.20 -2.01
C VAL A 106 -1.43 -17.01 -0.54
N LYS A 107 -0.83 -17.83 0.33
CA LYS A 107 -1.04 -17.81 1.78
C LYS A 107 0.19 -17.27 2.50
N ASP A 108 -0.02 -16.88 3.75
CA ASP A 108 1.03 -16.51 4.70
C ASP A 108 1.87 -15.28 4.32
N ASN A 109 1.31 -14.37 3.52
CA ASN A 109 1.94 -13.07 3.24
C ASN A 109 1.90 -12.20 4.49
N ASP A 110 3.08 -11.69 4.89
CA ASP A 110 3.19 -10.76 6.02
C ASP A 110 2.63 -9.38 5.65
N LEU A 111 1.74 -8.87 6.50
CA LEU A 111 1.19 -7.52 6.39
C LEU A 111 1.67 -6.70 7.60
N PHE A 112 2.26 -5.54 7.30
CA PHE A 112 2.69 -4.54 8.27
C PHE A 112 2.03 -3.21 7.93
N SER A 113 1.13 -2.69 8.76
CA SER A 113 0.40 -1.45 8.49
C SER A 113 0.30 -0.57 9.74
N LEU A 114 -0.21 0.65 9.56
CA LEU A 114 -0.49 1.60 10.62
C LEU A 114 -2.00 1.80 10.74
N CYS A 115 -2.52 1.75 11.97
CA CYS A 115 -3.88 2.15 12.24
C CYS A 115 -3.98 3.68 12.20
N GLU A 116 -4.81 4.26 11.32
CA GLU A 116 -4.95 5.73 11.19
C GLU A 116 -5.43 6.41 12.49
N HIS A 117 -6.19 5.69 13.32
CA HIS A 117 -6.81 6.23 14.52
C HIS A 117 -5.81 6.53 15.63
N TYR A 118 -4.73 5.76 15.70
CA TYR A 118 -3.76 5.83 16.80
C TYR A 118 -2.31 5.91 16.32
N LEU A 119 -2.07 5.79 15.00
CA LEU A 119 -0.74 5.66 14.39
C LEU A 119 0.11 4.56 15.04
N VAL A 120 -0.56 3.51 15.52
CA VAL A 120 0.05 2.33 16.12
C VAL A 120 0.12 1.23 15.06
N PRO A 121 1.27 0.55 14.92
CA PRO A 121 1.39 -0.52 13.95
C PRO A 121 0.51 -1.72 14.32
N PHE A 122 -0.07 -2.34 13.30
CA PHE A 122 -0.68 -3.65 13.40
C PHE A 122 -0.05 -4.60 12.39
N PHE A 123 0.03 -5.87 12.77
CA PHE A 123 0.70 -6.92 12.02
C PHE A 123 -0.25 -8.08 11.82
N GLY A 124 -0.18 -8.71 10.65
CA GLY A 124 -1.05 -9.83 10.34
C GLY A 124 -0.54 -10.67 9.18
N LYS A 125 -1.33 -11.70 8.86
CA LYS A 125 -1.18 -12.50 7.66
C LYS A 125 -2.34 -12.22 6.73
N VAL A 126 -2.05 -12.04 5.46
CA VAL A 126 -3.06 -11.93 4.41
C VAL A 126 -2.94 -13.13 3.47
N ALA A 127 -4.10 -13.58 2.97
CA ALA A 127 -4.17 -14.55 1.91
C ALA A 127 -4.83 -13.89 0.70
N THR A 128 -4.19 -13.98 -0.46
CA THR A 128 -4.70 -13.45 -1.71
C THR A 128 -5.13 -14.62 -2.58
N ALA A 129 -6.37 -14.60 -3.07
CA ALA A 129 -6.90 -15.63 -3.96
C ALA A 129 -7.53 -14.98 -5.18
N TYR A 130 -7.29 -15.56 -6.36
CA TYR A 130 -7.91 -15.12 -7.60
C TYR A 130 -8.12 -16.31 -8.55
N LEU A 131 -9.07 -16.14 -9.47
CA LEU A 131 -9.33 -17.11 -10.54
C LEU A 131 -8.76 -16.56 -11.85
N PRO A 132 -7.65 -17.12 -12.38
CA PRO A 132 -7.06 -16.67 -13.63
C PRO A 132 -7.98 -17.00 -14.81
N ASN A 133 -7.95 -16.13 -15.82
CA ASN A 133 -8.55 -16.38 -17.12
C ASN A 133 -7.42 -16.54 -18.13
N LYS A 134 -6.79 -17.72 -18.13
CA LYS A 134 -5.63 -18.12 -18.96
C LYS A 134 -4.32 -17.41 -18.64
N LYS A 135 -4.39 -16.22 -18.05
CA LYS A 135 -3.24 -15.41 -17.62
C LYS A 135 -3.03 -15.49 -16.12
N VAL A 136 -1.78 -15.74 -15.72
CA VAL A 136 -1.33 -15.87 -14.32
C VAL A 136 -0.42 -14.70 -13.99
N ALA A 137 -0.63 -14.06 -12.84
CA ALA A 137 0.25 -13.01 -12.33
C ALA A 137 1.39 -13.62 -11.52
N ASP A 138 2.58 -13.00 -11.57
CA ASP A 138 3.73 -13.41 -10.75
C ASP A 138 3.37 -13.39 -9.25
N LEU A 139 3.49 -14.55 -8.60
CA LEU A 139 3.21 -14.73 -7.17
C LEU A 139 4.07 -13.80 -6.30
N SER A 140 5.31 -13.52 -6.73
CA SER A 140 6.23 -12.63 -6.02
C SER A 140 5.72 -11.18 -6.01
N LYS A 141 5.02 -10.77 -7.08
CA LYS A 141 4.42 -9.44 -7.20
C LYS A 141 3.11 -9.33 -6.44
N LEU A 142 2.35 -10.42 -6.34
CA LEU A 142 1.14 -10.47 -5.54
C LEU A 142 1.43 -10.27 -4.05
N ALA A 143 2.53 -10.81 -3.53
CA ALA A 143 2.96 -10.53 -2.15
C ALA A 143 3.27 -9.04 -1.92
N ARG A 144 3.81 -8.35 -2.93
CA ARG A 144 4.12 -6.91 -2.88
C ARG A 144 2.90 -6.01 -3.11
N SER A 145 1.87 -6.48 -3.80
CA SER A 145 0.63 -5.72 -3.99
C SER A 145 -0.12 -5.41 -2.69
N VAL A 146 0.21 -6.14 -1.61
CA VAL A 146 -0.36 -5.93 -0.28
C VAL A 146 0.46 -4.91 0.54
N ILE A 147 0.95 -3.86 -0.13
CA ILE A 147 1.49 -2.70 0.57
C ILE A 147 0.29 -1.91 1.10
N PRO A 148 0.16 -1.71 2.43
CA PRO A 148 -0.88 -0.89 2.98
C PRO A 148 -0.66 0.59 2.60
N PRO A 149 -1.74 1.38 2.55
CA PRO A 149 -1.68 2.78 2.18
C PRO A 149 -0.75 3.58 3.10
#